data_AF-A0A849ZI21-F1
#
_entry.id   AF-A0A849ZI21-F1
#
_cell.length_a   1.000
_cell.length_b   1.000
_cell.length_c   1.000
_cell.angle_alpha   90.00
_cell.angle_beta   90.00
_cell.angle_gamma   90.00
#
_symmetry.space_group_name_H-M   'P 1'
#
loop_
_entity.id
_entity.type
_entity.pdbx_description
1 polymer ?
#
loop_
_entity_poly.entity_id
_entity_poly.type
_entity_poly.pdbx_seq_one_letter_code
_entity_poly.pdbx_strand_id
1 'polypeptide(L)'
;MTSSSFSVSLPLDPNGMRETHTDAVDVLDKALLASFEGATVMHAFDPTRMVALSHGGPPLWSVGVASHPSGAHQFLTYGLSRAVDPASPFNFELALRVRSSGEAPMWPTLLLRTLARYHLTTGREIKPGQFMDLGGPISQVPCTPEERHTMPTTRMTSVFITAGAKLPTPRGPVEIRNVLGLDPDEQDLLTSVHAARFVEAMRQRDPSLSVALDSPSLAAPGPFRDAMEEASRREGSDCTTACAIPGFRWEDTGKALEITIPATEAKRLHRRIV
;
A
#
# COMPACT_ATOMS: atom_id res chain seq x y z
N MET A 1 -19.94 -13.25 30.44
CA MET A 1 -19.07 -13.78 29.38
C MET A 1 -17.90 -14.47 30.06
N THR A 2 -17.82 -15.80 29.96
CA THR A 2 -16.69 -16.58 30.50
C THR A 2 -15.46 -16.29 29.64
N SER A 3 -14.45 -15.64 30.20
CA SER A 3 -13.17 -15.42 29.54
C SER A 3 -12.45 -16.75 29.42
N SER A 4 -12.53 -17.39 28.25
CA SER A 4 -11.80 -18.60 27.93
C SER A 4 -10.35 -18.24 27.65
N SER A 5 -9.44 -18.50 28.59
CA SER A 5 -8.00 -18.41 28.34
C SER A 5 -7.48 -19.71 27.76
N PHE A 6 -6.63 -19.64 26.74
CA PHE A 6 -5.81 -20.77 26.30
C PHE A 6 -4.33 -20.38 26.40
N SER A 7 -3.48 -21.34 26.75
CA SER A 7 -2.04 -21.15 26.87
C SER A 7 -1.35 -21.81 25.67
N VAL A 8 -0.41 -21.09 25.06
CA VAL A 8 0.45 -21.61 23.98
C VAL A 8 1.89 -21.60 24.47
N SER A 9 2.55 -22.76 24.44
CA SER A 9 3.98 -22.88 24.68
C SER A 9 4.71 -22.90 23.35
N LEU A 10 5.45 -21.83 23.06
CA LEU A 10 6.35 -21.79 21.91
C LEU A 10 7.73 -22.33 22.34
N PRO A 11 8.27 -23.37 21.69
CA PRO A 11 9.67 -23.75 21.89
C PRO A 11 10.54 -22.64 21.30
N LEU A 12 11.21 -21.89 22.16
CA LEU A 12 12.05 -20.77 21.75
C LEU A 12 13.51 -21.15 21.98
N ASP A 13 14.27 -21.27 20.89
CA ASP A 13 15.70 -20.99 20.95
C ASP A 13 15.82 -19.51 21.35
N PRO A 14 16.54 -19.16 22.44
CA PRO A 14 16.77 -17.77 22.82
C PRO A 14 17.35 -16.93 21.68
N ASN A 15 18.13 -17.55 20.77
CA ASN A 15 18.68 -16.89 19.59
C ASN A 15 17.66 -16.70 18.46
N GLY A 16 16.52 -17.39 18.52
CA GLY A 16 15.41 -17.29 17.58
C GLY A 16 14.37 -16.23 17.91
N MET A 17 14.54 -15.51 19.03
CA MET A 17 13.65 -14.44 19.44
C MET A 17 13.90 -13.16 18.64
N ARG A 18 12.83 -12.50 18.23
CA ARG A 18 12.89 -11.19 17.58
C ARG A 18 13.32 -10.13 18.60
N GLU A 19 14.38 -9.40 18.28
CA GLU A 19 14.71 -8.15 18.96
C GLU A 19 13.75 -7.04 18.48
N THR A 20 13.28 -6.21 19.40
CA THR A 20 12.45 -5.05 19.06
C THR A 20 12.84 -3.87 19.93
N HIS A 21 13.11 -2.74 19.29
CA HIS A 21 13.50 -1.49 19.95
C HIS A 21 12.25 -0.75 20.41
N THR A 22 11.89 -0.92 21.68
CA THR A 22 10.68 -0.34 22.27
C THR A 22 10.69 1.18 22.27
N ASP A 23 11.86 1.81 22.34
CA ASP A 23 12.03 3.26 22.24
C ASP A 23 11.60 3.83 20.88
N ALA A 24 11.78 3.07 19.79
CA ALA A 24 11.23 3.44 18.49
C ALA A 24 9.74 3.15 18.40
N VAL A 25 9.28 2.00 18.93
CA VAL A 25 7.85 1.66 19.00
C VAL A 25 7.06 2.79 19.68
N ASP A 26 7.54 3.32 20.81
CA ASP A 26 6.90 4.42 21.53
C ASP A 26 6.74 5.69 20.68
N VAL A 27 7.70 5.98 19.78
CA VAL A 27 7.61 7.13 18.85
C VAL A 27 6.51 6.89 17.81
N LEU A 28 6.47 5.68 17.24
CA LEU A 28 5.47 5.30 16.25
C LEU A 28 4.07 5.27 16.86
N ASP A 29 3.92 4.75 18.08
CA ASP A 29 2.65 4.73 18.82
C ASP A 29 2.15 6.13 19.11
N LYS A 30 3.03 7.05 19.53
CA LYS A 30 2.66 8.47 19.71
C LYS A 30 2.18 9.10 18.40
N ALA A 31 2.85 8.82 17.29
CA ALA A 31 2.43 9.33 15.98
C ALA A 31 1.09 8.71 15.54
N LEU A 32 0.86 7.43 15.81
CA LEU A 32 -0.37 6.74 15.50
C LEU A 32 -1.54 7.24 16.36
N LEU A 33 -1.34 7.43 17.67
CA LEU A 33 -2.30 8.05 18.59
C LEU A 33 -2.65 9.48 18.16
N ALA A 34 -1.68 10.25 17.69
CA ALA A 34 -1.91 11.61 17.19
C ALA A 34 -2.68 11.67 15.86
N SER A 35 -3.01 10.53 15.25
CA SER A 35 -3.79 10.50 13.99
C SER A 35 -5.22 10.97 14.19
N PHE A 36 -5.82 10.72 15.36
CA PHE A 36 -7.16 11.20 15.71
C PHE A 36 -7.22 11.59 17.19
N GLU A 37 -7.96 12.65 17.50
CA GLU A 37 -8.21 13.03 18.88
C GLU A 37 -8.98 11.90 19.60
N GLY A 38 -8.49 11.49 20.77
CA GLY A 38 -9.10 10.40 21.54
C GLY A 38 -8.91 9.00 20.95
N ALA A 39 -8.02 8.81 19.97
CA ALA A 39 -7.72 7.49 19.43
C ALA A 39 -7.14 6.54 20.49
N THR A 40 -7.48 5.27 20.36
CA THR A 40 -6.80 4.17 21.05
C THR A 40 -5.95 3.39 20.05
N VAL A 41 -4.74 2.99 20.42
CA VAL A 41 -3.88 2.13 19.61
C VAL A 41 -3.99 0.68 20.07
N MET A 42 -4.23 -0.20 19.11
CA MET A 42 -4.18 -1.65 19.28
C MET A 42 -3.18 -2.26 18.31
N HIS A 43 -2.42 -3.26 18.75
CA HIS A 43 -1.52 -3.99 17.87
C HIS A 43 -2.15 -5.30 17.41
N ALA A 44 -2.34 -5.44 16.10
CA ALA A 44 -2.63 -6.73 15.49
C ALA A 44 -1.38 -7.61 15.56
N PHE A 45 -1.33 -8.42 16.60
CA PHE A 45 -0.21 -9.27 16.98
C PHE A 45 -0.63 -10.74 17.06
N ASP A 46 0.26 -11.64 16.66
CA ASP A 46 0.11 -13.08 16.87
C ASP A 46 1.43 -13.65 17.40
N PRO A 47 1.43 -14.72 18.24
CA PRO A 47 2.64 -15.17 18.92
C PRO A 47 3.81 -15.55 18.00
N THR A 48 3.55 -15.93 16.74
CA THR A 48 4.63 -16.25 15.78
C THR A 48 5.51 -15.04 15.47
N ARG A 49 5.02 -13.82 15.73
CA ARG A 49 5.77 -12.56 15.55
C ARG A 49 6.86 -12.34 16.58
N MET A 50 6.85 -13.11 17.67
CA MET A 50 7.98 -13.16 18.62
C MET A 50 9.20 -13.85 18.02
N VAL A 51 9.03 -14.63 16.95
CA VAL A 51 10.12 -15.32 16.26
C VAL A 51 10.79 -14.36 15.28
N ALA A 52 12.13 -14.35 15.29
CA ALA A 52 12.94 -13.58 14.36
C ALA A 52 12.70 -14.06 12.92
N LEU A 53 12.79 -13.13 11.95
CA LEU A 53 12.63 -13.45 10.53
C LEU A 53 13.62 -14.54 10.07
N SER A 54 14.87 -14.48 10.55
CA SER A 54 15.92 -15.46 10.28
C SER A 54 15.60 -16.88 10.76
N HIS A 55 14.62 -17.02 11.65
CA HIS A 55 14.17 -18.30 12.23
C HIS A 55 12.76 -18.68 11.76
N GLY A 56 12.31 -18.11 10.63
CA GLY A 56 11.00 -18.42 10.04
C GLY A 56 9.84 -17.60 10.59
N GLY A 57 10.11 -16.60 11.42
CA GLY A 57 9.10 -15.63 11.85
C GLY A 57 8.58 -14.78 10.69
N PRO A 58 7.38 -14.18 10.80
CA PRO A 58 6.81 -13.34 9.75
C PRO A 58 7.56 -12.01 9.60
N PRO A 59 7.43 -11.29 8.47
CA PRO A 59 8.10 -10.00 8.22
C PRO A 59 7.97 -8.96 9.34
N LEU A 60 6.73 -8.67 9.73
CA LEU A 60 6.38 -7.59 10.66
C LEU A 60 6.30 -8.10 12.09
N TRP A 61 6.75 -7.28 13.04
CA TRP A 61 6.48 -7.48 14.45
C TRP A 61 4.99 -7.23 14.78
N SER A 62 4.40 -6.16 14.24
CA SER A 62 2.97 -5.90 14.39
C SER A 62 2.42 -4.95 13.32
N VAL A 63 1.10 -4.80 13.31
CA VAL A 63 0.43 -3.66 12.65
C VAL A 63 -0.38 -2.96 13.74
N GLY A 64 -0.03 -1.71 14.03
CA GLY A 64 -0.78 -0.85 14.94
C GLY A 64 -2.02 -0.28 14.24
N VAL A 65 -3.11 -0.13 14.99
CA VAL A 65 -4.38 0.40 14.52
C VAL A 65 -4.86 1.47 15.48
N ALA A 66 -4.96 2.72 15.00
CA ALA A 66 -5.71 3.78 15.65
C ALA A 66 -7.09 3.90 15.01
N SER A 67 -8.15 3.99 15.82
CA SER A 67 -9.53 4.13 15.35
C SER A 67 -10.20 5.34 15.99
N HIS A 68 -11.09 5.98 15.23
CA HIS A 68 -11.91 7.09 15.69
C HIS A 68 -13.40 6.76 15.50
N PRO A 69 -14.30 7.20 16.42
CA PRO A 69 -15.75 6.92 16.32
C PRO A 69 -16.43 7.36 15.02
N SER A 70 -15.83 8.28 14.25
CA SER A 70 -16.33 8.68 12.93
C SER A 70 -16.14 7.62 11.84
N GLY A 71 -15.54 6.46 12.15
CA GLY A 71 -15.19 5.43 11.18
C GLY A 71 -13.90 5.71 10.41
N ALA A 72 -13.02 6.55 10.96
CA ALA A 72 -11.68 6.75 10.44
C ALA A 72 -10.70 5.83 11.18
N HIS A 73 -9.90 5.08 10.42
CA HIS A 73 -8.91 4.14 10.94
C HIS A 73 -7.56 4.40 10.30
N GLN A 74 -6.50 4.40 11.10
CA GLN A 74 -5.12 4.50 10.67
C GLN A 74 -4.40 3.21 11.02
N PHE A 75 -3.84 2.55 10.02
CA PHE A 75 -2.99 1.38 10.16
C PHE A 75 -1.53 1.78 9.94
N LEU A 76 -0.63 1.20 10.72
CA LEU A 76 0.82 1.44 10.64
C LEU A 76 1.57 0.13 10.88
N THR A 77 2.54 -0.19 10.02
CA THR A 77 3.41 -1.35 10.23
C THR A 77 4.49 -1.05 11.27
N TYR A 78 4.94 -2.11 11.93
CA TYR A 78 6.07 -2.08 12.85
C TYR A 78 6.99 -3.25 12.52
N GLY A 79 8.24 -2.92 12.17
CA GLY A 79 9.30 -3.90 11.89
C GLY A 79 9.78 -3.91 10.45
N LEU A 80 9.28 -3.04 9.56
CA LEU A 80 9.98 -2.77 8.29
C LEU A 80 11.17 -1.86 8.51
N SER A 81 11.14 -0.98 9.49
CA SER A 81 12.26 -0.09 9.78
C SER A 81 13.27 -0.76 10.73
N ARG A 82 14.56 -0.53 10.49
CA ARG A 82 15.64 -0.93 11.41
C ARG A 82 15.55 -0.28 12.78
N ALA A 83 14.82 0.84 12.83
CA ALA A 83 14.55 1.53 14.08
C ALA A 83 13.70 0.68 15.01
N VAL A 84 12.78 -0.13 14.47
CA VAL A 84 11.92 -1.03 15.26
C VAL A 84 12.49 -2.44 15.31
N ASP A 85 12.90 -3.01 14.17
CA ASP A 85 13.48 -4.35 14.07
C ASP A 85 14.92 -4.25 13.54
N PRO A 86 15.96 -4.43 14.38
CA PRO A 86 17.36 -4.24 13.99
C PRO A 86 17.83 -5.11 12.84
N ALA A 87 17.18 -6.26 12.62
CA ALA A 87 17.50 -7.16 11.52
C ALA A 87 16.91 -6.66 10.18
N SER A 88 16.02 -5.67 10.21
CA SER A 88 15.45 -5.11 8.99
C SER A 88 16.49 -4.27 8.21
N PRO A 89 16.57 -4.42 6.89
CA PRO A 89 17.48 -3.61 6.07
C PRO A 89 16.94 -2.20 5.77
N PHE A 90 15.69 -1.86 6.11
CA PHE A 90 15.03 -0.64 5.66
C PHE A 90 14.89 0.44 6.74
N ASN A 91 14.45 1.64 6.35
CA ASN A 91 14.26 2.80 7.23
C ASN A 91 12.86 3.41 7.09
N PHE A 92 11.86 2.61 6.73
CA PHE A 92 10.50 3.08 6.52
C PHE A 92 9.48 2.12 7.12
N GLU A 93 8.28 2.62 7.37
CA GLU A 93 7.09 1.83 7.67
C GLU A 93 5.98 2.16 6.67
N LEU A 94 5.04 1.24 6.48
CA LEU A 94 3.87 1.43 5.65
C LEU A 94 2.68 1.86 6.51
N ALA A 95 1.92 2.82 6.00
CA ALA A 95 0.71 3.30 6.62
C ALA A 95 -0.47 3.20 5.65
N LEU A 96 -1.66 2.92 6.15
CA LEU A 96 -2.89 2.87 5.35
C LEU A 96 -4.02 3.49 6.16
N ARG A 97 -4.66 4.51 5.61
CA ARG A 97 -5.84 5.12 6.22
C ARG A 97 -7.10 4.58 5.56
N VAL A 98 -8.08 4.19 6.35
CA VAL A 98 -9.33 3.58 5.89
C VAL A 98 -10.52 4.31 6.49
N ARG A 99 -11.54 4.55 5.66
CA ARG A 99 -12.87 4.98 6.09
C ARG A 99 -13.82 3.80 6.01
N SER A 100 -14.38 3.39 7.14
CA SER A 100 -15.36 2.31 7.26
C SER A 100 -16.24 2.51 8.49
N SER A 101 -17.51 2.15 8.42
CA SER A 101 -18.40 2.20 9.57
C SER A 101 -18.06 1.11 10.60
N GLY A 102 -18.05 1.46 11.88
CA GLY A 102 -17.93 0.50 12.98
C GLY A 102 -16.48 0.20 13.37
N GLU A 103 -16.21 -1.07 13.68
CA GLU A 103 -14.88 -1.54 14.06
C GLU A 103 -13.89 -1.53 12.89
N ALA A 104 -12.61 -1.39 13.21
CA ALA A 104 -11.56 -1.39 12.20
C ALA A 104 -11.58 -2.71 11.41
N PRO A 105 -11.66 -2.67 10.06
CA PRO A 105 -11.69 -3.87 9.26
C PRO A 105 -10.33 -4.59 9.30
N MET A 106 -10.34 -5.90 9.12
CA MET A 106 -9.11 -6.72 9.18
C MET A 106 -8.28 -6.67 7.89
N TRP A 107 -8.91 -6.46 6.74
CA TRP A 107 -8.22 -6.50 5.43
C TRP A 107 -7.00 -5.56 5.31
N PRO A 108 -6.96 -4.34 5.89
CA PRO A 108 -5.81 -3.45 5.81
C PRO A 108 -4.58 -4.06 6.50
N THR A 109 -4.77 -4.67 7.66
CA THR A 109 -3.72 -5.38 8.39
C THR A 109 -3.14 -6.52 7.55
N LEU A 110 -4.01 -7.31 6.92
CA LEU A 110 -3.59 -8.43 6.08
C LEU A 110 -2.87 -7.93 4.81
N LEU A 111 -3.35 -6.86 4.19
CA LEU A 111 -2.73 -6.23 3.03
C LEU A 111 -1.32 -5.73 3.36
N LEU A 112 -1.16 -4.96 4.44
CA LEU A 112 0.15 -4.45 4.85
C LEU A 112 1.15 -5.58 5.15
N ARG A 113 0.69 -6.67 5.77
CA ARG A 113 1.51 -7.88 5.98
C ARG A 113 1.92 -8.53 4.65
N THR A 114 1.03 -8.58 3.67
CA THR A 114 1.32 -9.10 2.32
C THR A 114 2.35 -8.23 1.59
N LEU A 115 2.21 -6.90 1.64
CA LEU A 115 3.17 -5.96 1.05
C LEU A 115 4.56 -6.08 1.70
N ALA A 116 4.61 -6.19 3.02
CA ALA A 116 5.86 -6.42 3.75
C ALA A 116 6.54 -7.73 3.33
N ARG A 117 5.76 -8.80 3.13
CA ARG A 117 6.28 -10.08 2.63
C ARG A 117 6.85 -9.94 1.22
N TYR A 118 6.08 -9.37 0.30
CA TYR A 118 6.52 -9.14 -1.09
C TYR A 118 7.85 -8.39 -1.15
N HIS A 119 7.96 -7.33 -0.36
CA HIS A 119 9.14 -6.48 -0.31
C HIS A 119 10.39 -7.25 0.15
N LEU A 120 10.27 -8.05 1.21
CA LEU A 120 11.37 -8.89 1.68
C LEU A 120 11.73 -10.00 0.69
N THR A 121 10.73 -10.65 0.08
CA THR A 121 11.00 -11.76 -0.86
C THR A 121 11.64 -11.28 -2.17
N THR A 122 11.31 -10.07 -2.62
CA THR A 122 11.84 -9.53 -3.88
C THR A 122 13.11 -8.69 -3.69
N GLY A 123 13.39 -8.23 -2.47
CA GLY A 123 14.44 -7.26 -2.17
C GLY A 123 14.24 -5.89 -2.83
N ARG A 124 13.09 -5.67 -3.50
CA ARG A 124 12.80 -4.42 -4.21
C ARG A 124 12.20 -3.42 -3.26
N GLU A 125 12.85 -2.26 -3.14
CA GLU A 125 12.37 -1.23 -2.24
C GLU A 125 11.02 -0.65 -2.71
N ILE A 126 10.00 -0.63 -1.83
CA ILE A 126 8.69 0.01 -2.09
C ILE A 126 8.84 1.52 -1.96
N LYS A 127 8.99 2.25 -3.07
CA LYS A 127 9.28 3.70 -3.05
C LYS A 127 8.04 4.55 -3.30
N PRO A 128 7.96 5.78 -2.74
CA PRO A 128 6.97 6.76 -3.15
C PRO A 128 6.97 6.97 -4.67
N GLY A 129 5.78 7.13 -5.25
CA GLY A 129 5.57 7.26 -6.69
C GLY A 129 5.44 5.92 -7.42
N GLN A 130 5.63 4.79 -6.75
CA GLN A 130 5.42 3.47 -7.35
C GLN A 130 4.02 2.95 -7.10
N PHE A 131 3.51 2.17 -8.05
CA PHE A 131 2.29 1.36 -7.88
C PHE A 131 2.62 -0.13 -8.07
N MET A 132 1.73 -0.98 -7.58
CA MET A 132 1.81 -2.43 -7.73
C MET A 132 0.41 -2.98 -8.01
N ASP A 133 0.26 -3.68 -9.12
CA ASP A 133 -0.93 -4.48 -9.42
C ASP A 133 -0.88 -5.78 -8.61
N LEU A 134 -1.94 -6.04 -7.85
CA LEU A 134 -2.04 -7.21 -6.98
C LEU A 134 -2.79 -8.38 -7.62
N GLY A 135 -3.31 -8.22 -8.86
CA GLY A 135 -4.02 -9.25 -9.59
C GLY A 135 -5.42 -9.57 -9.04
N GLY A 136 -5.96 -8.73 -8.15
CA GLY A 136 -7.29 -8.90 -7.56
C GLY A 136 -7.60 -7.81 -6.52
N PRO A 137 -8.82 -7.79 -5.95
CA PRO A 137 -9.24 -6.76 -5.02
C PRO A 137 -8.30 -6.65 -3.81
N ILE A 138 -7.84 -5.45 -3.46
CA ILE A 138 -6.85 -5.22 -2.39
C ILE A 138 -7.29 -5.78 -1.02
N SER A 139 -8.59 -5.89 -0.79
CA SER A 139 -9.21 -6.44 0.41
C SER A 139 -9.22 -7.98 0.46
N GLN A 140 -9.04 -8.64 -0.67
CA GLN A 140 -9.14 -10.10 -0.84
C GLN A 140 -7.80 -10.76 -1.19
N VAL A 141 -6.87 -10.03 -1.80
CA VAL A 141 -5.52 -10.50 -2.15
C VAL A 141 -4.80 -11.24 -1.01
N PRO A 142 -4.89 -10.79 0.26
CA PRO A 142 -4.19 -11.47 1.35
C PRO A 142 -4.79 -12.83 1.77
N CYS A 143 -5.98 -13.17 1.28
CA CYS A 143 -6.76 -14.30 1.77
C CYS A 143 -6.60 -15.54 0.89
N THR A 144 -6.74 -16.73 1.48
CA THR A 144 -6.80 -17.97 0.69
C THR A 144 -8.04 -17.95 -0.22
N PRO A 145 -8.05 -18.68 -1.34
CA PRO A 145 -9.21 -18.74 -2.23
C PRO A 145 -10.53 -19.02 -1.51
N GLU A 146 -10.51 -19.88 -0.51
CA GLU A 146 -11.67 -20.27 0.31
C GLU A 146 -12.18 -19.12 1.18
N GLU A 147 -11.28 -18.28 1.70
CA GLU A 147 -11.62 -17.18 2.61
C GLU A 147 -12.09 -15.92 1.86
N ARG A 148 -11.82 -15.78 0.56
CA ARG A 148 -12.12 -14.56 -0.21
C ARG A 148 -13.58 -14.13 -0.14
N HIS A 149 -14.50 -15.08 -0.08
CA HIS A 149 -15.94 -14.78 -0.02
C HIS A 149 -16.36 -14.11 1.30
N THR A 150 -15.50 -14.13 2.33
CA THR A 150 -15.76 -13.49 3.64
C THR A 150 -15.31 -12.03 3.67
N MET A 151 -14.54 -11.59 2.67
CA MET A 151 -13.95 -10.26 2.61
C MET A 151 -14.74 -9.35 1.66
N PRO A 152 -14.84 -8.05 1.97
CA PRO A 152 -15.52 -7.09 1.11
C PRO A 152 -14.84 -7.04 -0.27
N THR A 153 -15.62 -6.96 -1.34
CA THR A 153 -15.10 -6.78 -2.69
C THR A 153 -14.92 -5.29 -2.99
N THR A 154 -13.90 -4.94 -3.76
CA THR A 154 -13.68 -3.58 -4.27
C THR A 154 -13.17 -3.63 -5.71
N ARG A 155 -13.31 -2.50 -6.42
CA ARG A 155 -12.70 -2.29 -7.75
C ARG A 155 -11.20 -2.06 -7.68
N MET A 156 -10.70 -1.67 -6.51
CA MET A 156 -9.29 -1.38 -6.31
C MET A 156 -8.47 -2.67 -6.37
N THR A 157 -7.66 -2.84 -7.41
CA THR A 157 -6.81 -4.02 -7.62
C THR A 157 -5.34 -3.73 -7.44
N SER A 158 -4.98 -2.45 -7.30
CA SER A 158 -3.61 -2.00 -7.24
C SER A 158 -3.38 -1.12 -6.03
N VAL A 159 -2.14 -1.09 -5.56
CA VAL A 159 -1.71 -0.16 -4.51
C VAL A 159 -0.77 0.89 -5.07
N PHE A 160 -0.89 2.13 -4.60
CA PHE A 160 -0.01 3.24 -4.93
C PHE A 160 0.62 3.81 -3.66
N ILE A 161 1.92 4.12 -3.74
CA ILE A 161 2.73 4.51 -2.59
C ILE A 161 3.02 6.00 -2.65
N THR A 162 2.68 6.71 -1.58
CA THR A 162 2.98 8.14 -1.45
C THR A 162 3.88 8.40 -0.25
N ALA A 163 4.67 9.48 -0.33
CA ALA A 163 5.48 9.90 0.80
C ALA A 163 4.58 10.47 1.91
N GLY A 164 4.91 10.15 3.16
CA GLY A 164 4.27 10.64 4.36
C GLY A 164 5.25 11.34 5.29
N ALA A 165 4.95 11.31 6.59
CA ALA A 165 5.78 11.93 7.62
C ALA A 165 7.14 11.24 7.74
N LYS A 166 8.16 11.98 8.19
CA LYS A 166 9.43 11.40 8.66
C LYS A 166 9.49 11.58 10.17
N LEU A 167 9.47 10.48 10.90
CA LEU A 167 9.47 10.49 12.36
C LEU A 167 10.91 10.36 12.88
N PRO A 168 11.40 11.30 13.70
CA PRO A 168 12.70 11.16 14.34
C PRO A 168 12.60 10.12 15.47
N THR A 169 13.39 9.05 15.40
CA THR A 169 13.53 8.09 16.51
C THR A 169 14.95 8.11 17.08
N PRO A 170 15.18 7.61 18.31
CA PRO A 170 16.53 7.44 18.86
C PRO A 170 17.45 6.56 17.99
N ARG A 171 16.87 5.75 17.10
CA ARG A 171 17.56 4.79 16.22
C ARG A 171 17.72 5.31 14.79
N GLY A 172 17.41 6.59 14.55
CA GLY A 172 17.41 7.23 13.23
C GLY A 172 16.00 7.55 12.73
N PRO A 173 15.87 8.39 11.69
CA PRO A 173 14.57 8.76 11.17
C PRO A 173 13.88 7.58 10.47
N VAL A 174 12.57 7.45 10.68
CA VAL A 174 11.70 6.48 10.00
C VAL A 174 10.77 7.23 9.05
N GLU A 175 10.82 6.90 7.76
CA GLU A 175 9.87 7.41 6.78
C GLU A 175 8.55 6.64 6.85
N ILE A 176 7.42 7.33 6.93
CA ILE A 176 6.10 6.73 6.82
C ILE A 176 5.66 6.84 5.37
N ARG A 177 5.41 5.70 4.70
CA ARG A 177 4.95 5.64 3.32
C ARG A 177 3.48 5.23 3.31
N ASN A 178 2.63 6.08 2.72
CA ASN A 178 1.19 5.80 2.70
C ASN A 178 0.84 4.92 1.50
N VAL A 179 0.08 3.87 1.76
CA VAL A 179 -0.51 2.96 0.78
C VAL A 179 -1.91 3.47 0.46
N LEU A 180 -2.21 3.59 -0.83
CA LEU A 180 -3.53 3.94 -1.37
C LEU A 180 -4.00 2.81 -2.28
N GLY A 181 -5.31 2.57 -2.33
CA GLY A 181 -5.91 1.67 -3.32
C GLY A 181 -6.25 2.42 -4.60
N LEU A 182 -5.98 1.80 -5.75
CA LEU A 182 -6.38 2.29 -7.07
C LEU A 182 -7.15 1.20 -7.81
N ASP A 183 -8.21 1.60 -8.51
CA ASP A 183 -8.81 0.77 -9.55
C ASP A 183 -8.00 0.81 -10.86
N PRO A 184 -8.25 -0.11 -11.81
CA PRO A 184 -7.48 -0.18 -13.05
C PRO A 184 -7.51 1.12 -13.89
N ASP A 185 -8.63 1.83 -13.92
CA ASP A 185 -8.78 3.05 -14.70
C ASP A 185 -7.99 4.20 -14.06
N GLU A 186 -7.97 4.26 -12.72
CA GLU A 186 -7.16 5.20 -11.94
C GLU A 186 -5.66 4.93 -12.08
N GLN A 187 -5.26 3.65 -12.06
CA GLN A 187 -3.89 3.25 -12.34
C GLN A 187 -3.47 3.70 -13.76
N ASP A 188 -4.33 3.49 -14.75
CA ASP A 188 -4.03 3.90 -16.13
C ASP A 188 -3.87 5.44 -16.24
N LEU A 189 -4.70 6.22 -15.52
CA LEU A 189 -4.50 7.66 -15.40
C LEU A 189 -3.15 8.01 -14.75
N LEU A 190 -2.80 7.38 -13.63
CA LEU A 190 -1.51 7.58 -12.96
C LEU A 190 -0.35 7.32 -13.92
N THR A 191 -0.43 6.32 -14.79
CA THR A 191 0.66 6.03 -15.74
C THR A 191 0.78 7.05 -16.89
N SER A 192 -0.19 7.96 -17.02
CA SER A 192 -0.25 8.96 -18.09
C SER A 192 0.19 10.36 -17.62
N VAL A 193 0.51 10.52 -16.33
CA VAL A 193 0.90 11.79 -15.72
C VAL A 193 2.10 11.60 -14.80
N HIS A 194 2.71 12.71 -14.38
CA HIS A 194 3.66 12.69 -13.27
C HIS A 194 3.01 12.21 -11.96
N ALA A 195 3.63 11.25 -11.28
CA ALA A 195 3.09 10.71 -10.02
C ALA A 195 2.85 11.80 -8.95
N ALA A 196 3.72 12.82 -8.90
CA ALA A 196 3.57 13.94 -7.98
C ALA A 196 2.28 14.75 -8.24
N ARG A 197 1.92 14.97 -9.51
CA ARG A 197 0.69 15.67 -9.91
C ARG A 197 -0.56 14.88 -9.52
N PHE A 198 -0.51 13.57 -9.71
CA PHE A 198 -1.60 12.68 -9.31
C PHE A 198 -1.85 12.75 -7.80
N VAL A 199 -0.78 12.67 -7.00
CA VAL A 199 -0.87 12.80 -5.53
C VAL A 199 -1.41 14.16 -5.10
N GLU A 200 -0.94 15.24 -5.73
CA GLU A 200 -1.41 16.60 -5.45
C GLU A 200 -2.93 16.72 -5.68
N ALA A 201 -3.42 16.24 -6.83
CA ALA A 201 -4.84 16.25 -7.16
C ALA A 201 -5.66 15.38 -6.19
N MET A 202 -5.15 14.21 -5.77
CA MET A 202 -5.81 13.38 -4.76
C MET A 202 -5.94 14.12 -3.42
N ARG A 203 -4.87 14.79 -2.98
CA ARG A 203 -4.87 15.54 -1.70
C ARG A 203 -5.80 16.75 -1.73
N GLN A 204 -5.95 17.41 -2.88
CA GLN A 204 -6.91 18.51 -3.03
C GLN A 204 -8.36 18.03 -2.86
N ARG A 205 -8.65 16.80 -3.30
CA ARG A 205 -10.00 16.21 -3.18
C ARG A 205 -10.25 15.60 -1.80
N ASP A 206 -9.29 14.84 -1.27
CA ASP A 206 -9.35 14.26 0.06
C ASP A 206 -7.96 14.43 0.73
N PRO A 207 -7.79 15.45 1.58
CA PRO A 207 -6.53 15.70 2.29
C PRO A 207 -6.09 14.52 3.18
N SER A 208 -7.04 13.68 3.59
CA SER A 208 -6.75 12.52 4.44
C SER A 208 -6.16 11.35 3.65
N LEU A 209 -6.36 11.32 2.33
CA LEU A 209 -6.02 10.20 1.45
C LEU A 209 -6.54 8.85 1.97
N SER A 210 -7.76 8.84 2.52
CA SER A 210 -8.35 7.63 3.10
C SER A 210 -8.93 6.73 2.02
N VAL A 211 -8.68 5.42 2.13
CA VAL A 211 -9.31 4.41 1.29
C VAL A 211 -10.70 4.07 1.82
N ALA A 212 -11.72 4.20 0.98
CA ALA A 212 -13.06 3.67 1.22
C ALA A 212 -13.42 2.76 0.04
N LEU A 213 -13.72 1.49 0.34
CA LEU A 213 -13.82 0.42 -0.68
C LEU A 213 -14.96 0.61 -1.69
N ASP A 214 -15.98 1.35 -1.30
CA ASP A 214 -17.18 1.71 -2.06
C ASP A 214 -17.04 3.07 -2.78
N SER A 215 -15.88 3.73 -2.69
CA SER A 215 -15.66 5.02 -3.34
C SER A 215 -15.79 4.90 -4.86
N PRO A 216 -16.42 5.89 -5.52
CA PRO A 216 -16.45 5.93 -6.98
C PRO A 216 -15.04 6.17 -7.53
N SER A 217 -14.78 5.60 -8.70
CA SER A 217 -13.51 5.79 -9.42
C SER A 217 -13.21 7.28 -9.65
N LEU A 218 -11.99 7.70 -9.33
CA LEU A 218 -11.46 9.01 -9.69
C LEU A 218 -11.33 9.17 -11.22
N ALA A 219 -11.27 8.06 -11.96
CA ALA A 219 -11.24 8.04 -13.42
C ALA A 219 -12.62 8.14 -14.09
N ALA A 220 -13.71 8.20 -13.32
CA ALA A 220 -15.01 8.53 -13.86
C ALA A 220 -15.02 9.97 -14.43
N PRO A 221 -15.89 10.30 -15.41
CA PRO A 221 -16.01 11.66 -15.94
C PRO A 221 -16.21 12.70 -14.82
N GLY A 222 -15.37 13.73 -14.81
CA GLY A 222 -15.42 14.79 -13.81
C GLY A 222 -14.08 15.51 -13.61
N PRO A 223 -14.04 16.49 -12.69
CA PRO A 223 -12.94 17.45 -12.59
C PRO A 223 -11.56 16.82 -12.35
N PHE A 224 -11.50 15.71 -11.59
CA PHE A 224 -10.24 15.02 -11.35
C PHE A 224 -9.65 14.45 -12.65
N ARG A 225 -10.47 13.74 -13.41
CA ARG A 225 -10.05 13.15 -14.69
C ARG A 225 -9.66 14.24 -15.69
N ASP A 226 -10.46 15.30 -15.80
CA ASP A 226 -10.19 16.40 -16.74
C ASP A 226 -8.85 17.08 -16.41
N ALA A 227 -8.54 17.26 -15.12
CA ALA A 227 -7.25 17.79 -14.67
C ALA A 227 -6.08 16.85 -14.99
N MET A 228 -6.25 15.53 -14.86
CA MET A 228 -5.21 14.55 -15.22
C MET A 228 -5.00 14.48 -16.74
N GLU A 229 -6.05 14.54 -17.54
CA GLU A 229 -5.94 14.57 -19.01
C GLU A 229 -5.25 15.85 -19.49
N GLU A 230 -5.53 17.00 -18.87
CA GLU A 230 -4.84 18.26 -19.18
C GLU A 230 -3.37 18.24 -18.73
N ALA A 231 -3.07 17.73 -17.53
CA ALA A 231 -1.70 17.55 -17.07
C ALA A 231 -0.91 16.63 -17.99
N SER A 232 -1.52 15.53 -18.44
CA SER A 232 -0.92 14.60 -19.40
C SER A 232 -0.56 15.29 -20.73
N ARG A 233 -1.47 16.09 -21.30
CA ARG A 233 -1.21 16.86 -22.53
C ARG A 233 -0.08 17.88 -22.38
N ARG A 234 0.06 18.50 -21.20
CA ARG A 234 1.01 19.59 -20.97
C ARG A 234 2.40 19.12 -20.53
N GLU A 235 2.44 18.09 -19.68
CA GLU A 235 3.65 17.68 -18.95
C GLU A 235 4.11 16.27 -19.33
N GLY A 236 3.23 15.44 -19.93
CA GLY A 236 3.50 14.04 -20.22
C GLY A 236 3.52 13.17 -18.96
N SER A 237 4.28 12.08 -19.01
CA SER A 237 4.37 11.07 -17.94
C SER A 237 5.82 10.82 -17.54
N ASP A 238 6.08 10.65 -16.24
CA ASP A 238 7.36 10.12 -15.71
C ASP A 238 7.39 8.59 -15.60
N CYS A 239 6.30 7.92 -16.01
CA CYS A 239 6.22 6.48 -15.99
C CYS A 239 7.14 5.87 -17.07
N THR A 240 8.34 5.47 -16.67
CA THR A 240 9.33 4.77 -17.52
C THR A 240 9.04 3.29 -17.69
N THR A 241 7.96 2.77 -17.11
CA THR A 241 7.60 1.35 -17.24
C THR A 241 7.27 1.04 -18.70
N ALA A 242 8.12 0.20 -19.31
CA ALA A 242 7.89 -0.35 -20.63
C ALA A 242 6.50 -0.99 -20.65
N CYS A 243 5.61 -0.46 -21.49
CA CYS A 243 4.32 -1.08 -21.75
C CYS A 243 4.61 -2.35 -22.55
N ALA A 244 4.55 -3.51 -21.91
CA ALA A 244 4.44 -4.75 -22.65
C ALA A 244 3.04 -4.73 -23.29
N ILE A 245 2.99 -4.56 -24.61
CA ILE A 245 1.76 -4.54 -25.39
C ILE A 245 1.70 -5.90 -26.09
N PRO A 246 0.95 -6.88 -25.57
CA PRO A 246 0.83 -8.18 -26.20
C PRO A 246 0.29 -8.01 -27.62
N GLY A 247 0.99 -8.53 -28.62
CA GLY A 247 0.58 -8.41 -30.02
C GLY A 247 0.99 -7.11 -30.72
N PHE A 248 1.79 -6.25 -30.09
CA PHE A 248 2.49 -5.16 -30.79
C PHE A 248 3.41 -5.75 -31.86
N ARG A 249 3.26 -5.28 -33.09
CA ARG A 249 4.08 -5.68 -34.23
C ARG A 249 4.52 -4.44 -34.99
N TRP A 250 5.72 -4.49 -35.54
CA TRP A 250 6.17 -3.52 -36.53
C TRP A 250 6.70 -4.25 -37.76
N GLU A 251 6.50 -3.65 -38.92
CA GLU A 251 7.02 -4.11 -40.19
C GLU A 251 7.63 -2.92 -40.94
N ASP A 252 8.86 -3.09 -41.43
CA ASP A 252 9.50 -2.12 -42.32
C ASP A 252 9.20 -2.51 -43.76
N THR A 253 8.38 -1.69 -44.43
CA THR A 253 7.96 -1.91 -45.82
C THR A 253 8.97 -1.35 -46.83
N GLY A 254 10.07 -0.74 -46.37
CA GLY A 254 11.02 0.00 -47.19
C GLY A 254 10.54 1.38 -47.63
N LYS A 255 9.26 1.72 -47.40
CA LYS A 255 8.68 3.06 -47.64
C LYS A 255 8.14 3.70 -46.35
N ALA A 256 7.70 2.89 -45.41
CA ALA A 256 7.19 3.31 -44.11
C ALA A 256 7.40 2.20 -43.07
N LEU A 257 7.49 2.61 -41.81
CA LEU A 257 7.39 1.71 -40.66
C LEU A 257 5.90 1.56 -40.32
N GLU A 258 5.33 0.39 -40.58
CA GLU A 258 3.95 0.08 -40.20
C GLU A 258 3.92 -0.50 -38.80
N ILE A 259 3.20 0.16 -37.89
CA ILE A 259 3.05 -0.26 -36.49
C ILE A 259 1.62 -0.75 -36.29
N THR A 260 1.47 -2.04 -35.94
CA THR A 260 0.18 -2.64 -35.61
C THR A 260 0.02 -2.73 -34.10
N ILE A 261 -1.00 -2.05 -33.58
CA ILE A 261 -1.36 -2.04 -32.16
C ILE A 261 -2.75 -2.67 -32.02
N PRO A 262 -2.91 -3.72 -31.18
CA PRO A 262 -4.22 -4.32 -30.94
C PRO A 262 -5.23 -3.31 -30.36
N ALA A 263 -6.48 -3.38 -30.82
CA ALA A 263 -7.53 -2.43 -30.41
C ALA A 263 -7.79 -2.41 -28.90
N THR A 264 -7.57 -3.54 -28.20
CA THR A 264 -7.70 -3.64 -26.74
C THR A 264 -6.65 -2.80 -26.00
N GLU A 265 -5.46 -2.66 -26.58
CA GLU A 265 -4.33 -1.89 -26.02
C GLU A 265 -4.25 -0.47 -26.58
N ALA A 266 -4.99 -0.18 -27.66
CA ALA A 266 -4.97 1.11 -28.35
C ALA A 266 -5.35 2.28 -27.43
N LYS A 267 -6.26 2.09 -26.47
CA LYS A 267 -6.60 3.15 -25.48
C LYS A 267 -5.43 3.49 -24.56
N ARG A 268 -4.68 2.47 -24.12
CA ARG A 268 -3.49 2.61 -23.27
C ARG A 268 -2.35 3.29 -24.01
N LEU A 269 -2.22 3.01 -25.30
CA LEU A 269 -1.17 3.57 -26.13
C LEU A 269 -1.48 4.96 -26.68
N HIS A 270 -2.74 5.25 -27.02
CA HIS A 270 -3.14 6.56 -27.54
C HIS A 270 -2.79 7.69 -26.56
N ARG A 271 -3.03 7.48 -25.26
CA ARG A 271 -2.67 8.45 -24.19
C ARG A 271 -1.17 8.63 -23.97
N ARG A 272 -0.33 7.74 -24.50
CA ARG A 272 1.13 7.78 -24.36
C ARG A 272 1.85 8.33 -25.60
N ILE A 273 1.17 8.35 -26.74
CA ILE A 273 1.74 8.75 -28.04
C ILE A 273 1.29 10.17 -28.44
N VAL A 274 0.09 10.58 -28.05
CA VAL A 274 -0.54 11.86 -28.39
C VAL A 274 -0.68 12.72 -27.14
#